data_AF-A0A843L302-F1
#
_entry.id   AF-A0A843L302-F1
#
_cell.length_a   1.000
_cell.length_b   1.000
_cell.length_c   1.000
_cell.angle_alpha   90.00
_cell.angle_beta   90.00
_cell.angle_gamma   90.00
#
_symmetry.space_group_name_H-M   'P 1'
#
loop_
_entity.id
_entity.type
_entity.pdbx_description
1 polymer ?
#
loop_
_entity_poly.entity_id
_entity_poly.type
_entity_poly.pdbx_seq_one_letter_code
_entity_poly.pdbx_strand_id
1 'polypeptide(L)'
;GVRFTVTKRNHSELGRLIALARSIGVHRFCVYWLVPSGRGGDAHADLQVGPGEVQGVIDLIYRETLRTDPAAMEFLTVDAPQDGVCLLEMLKADAHPAYDRTYHLLARMGGCSAGRRVANIDPSGNVYPCQFAQFREFLAGNIRDRPFSDIWSDPGNQVLTVFREGEARPGSPCSTCDRQEVCGTGCRVRAYVRYGDLNSGDPLCLRHR
;
A
#
# COMPACT_ATOMS: atom_id res chain seq x y z
N GLY A 1 16.12 -8.78 4.08
CA GLY A 1 15.13 -8.49 3.01
C GLY A 1 15.48 -7.17 2.36
N VAL A 2 15.34 -7.07 1.05
CA VAL A 2 15.55 -5.83 0.28
C VAL A 2 14.25 -5.02 0.29
N ARG A 3 14.34 -3.70 0.43
CA ARG A 3 13.23 -2.78 0.24
C ARG A 3 13.60 -1.80 -0.85
N PHE A 4 12.78 -1.74 -1.89
CA PHE A 4 13.03 -0.93 -3.07
C PHE A 4 11.83 -0.03 -3.34
N THR A 5 12.06 1.28 -3.34
CA THR A 5 11.03 2.26 -3.73
C THR A 5 11.15 2.55 -5.22
N VAL A 6 10.09 2.25 -5.94
CA VAL A 6 10.00 2.46 -7.38
C VAL A 6 9.71 3.93 -7.68
N THR A 7 10.43 4.46 -8.64
CA THR A 7 10.29 5.81 -9.18
C THR A 7 10.48 5.79 -10.70
N LYS A 8 10.11 6.87 -11.37
CA LYS A 8 10.41 7.12 -12.80
C LYS A 8 11.89 6.95 -13.15
N ARG A 9 12.81 7.17 -12.20
CA ARG A 9 14.25 7.13 -12.44
C ARG A 9 14.86 5.73 -12.37
N ASN A 10 14.21 4.80 -11.65
CA ASN A 10 14.82 3.52 -11.30
C ASN A 10 13.93 2.30 -11.58
N HIS A 11 12.69 2.45 -12.03
CA HIS A 11 11.79 1.31 -12.27
C HIS A 11 12.37 0.28 -13.25
N SER A 12 13.15 0.74 -14.25
CA SER A 12 13.83 -0.12 -15.23
C SER A 12 14.94 -0.99 -14.63
N GLU A 13 15.42 -0.68 -13.42
CA GLU A 13 16.47 -1.44 -12.74
C GLU A 13 15.94 -2.62 -11.93
N LEU A 14 14.62 -2.69 -11.71
CA LEU A 14 13.99 -3.65 -10.81
C LEU A 14 14.41 -5.10 -11.09
N GLY A 15 14.41 -5.52 -12.36
CA GLY A 15 14.81 -6.89 -12.73
C GLY A 15 16.27 -7.21 -12.38
N ARG A 16 17.19 -6.27 -12.58
CA ARG A 16 18.61 -6.43 -12.20
C ARG A 16 18.77 -6.51 -10.69
N LEU A 17 18.01 -5.72 -9.94
CA LEU A 17 18.03 -5.73 -8.48
C LEU A 17 17.46 -7.02 -7.89
N ILE A 18 16.39 -7.56 -8.49
CA ILE A 18 15.84 -8.87 -8.11
C ILE A 18 16.88 -9.97 -8.35
N ALA A 19 17.54 -9.97 -9.51
CA ALA A 19 18.60 -10.93 -9.81
C ALA A 19 19.78 -10.84 -8.82
N LEU A 20 20.23 -9.62 -8.49
CA LEU A 20 21.26 -9.38 -7.48
C LEU A 20 20.81 -9.86 -6.09
N ALA A 21 19.59 -9.55 -5.68
CA ALA A 21 19.06 -9.99 -4.39
C ALA A 21 19.04 -11.52 -4.30
N ARG A 22 18.71 -12.21 -5.39
CA ARG A 22 18.75 -13.69 -5.45
C ARG A 22 20.17 -14.21 -5.34
N SER A 23 21.14 -13.61 -6.04
CA SER A 23 22.53 -14.09 -6.03
C SER A 23 23.21 -13.99 -4.66
N ILE A 24 22.79 -13.04 -3.82
CA ILE A 24 23.29 -12.88 -2.45
C ILE A 24 22.40 -13.54 -1.39
N GLY A 25 21.40 -14.34 -1.78
CA GLY A 25 20.57 -15.13 -0.85
C GLY A 25 19.52 -14.32 -0.07
N VAL A 26 18.98 -13.23 -0.62
CA VAL A 26 17.89 -12.49 0.02
C VAL A 26 16.60 -13.31 -0.03
N HIS A 27 15.97 -13.53 1.13
CA HIS A 27 14.71 -14.30 1.21
C HIS A 27 13.42 -13.48 1.03
N ARG A 28 13.51 -12.14 1.00
CA ARG A 28 12.34 -11.27 0.81
C ARG A 28 12.68 -9.99 0.08
N PHE A 29 11.94 -9.69 -0.98
CA PHE A 29 12.06 -8.49 -1.80
C PHE A 29 10.77 -7.66 -1.72
N CYS A 30 10.84 -6.52 -1.03
CA CYS A 30 9.72 -5.61 -0.88
C CYS A 30 9.79 -4.49 -1.92
N VAL A 31 8.69 -4.29 -2.64
CA VAL A 31 8.52 -3.22 -3.62
C VAL A 31 7.55 -2.19 -3.04
N TYR A 32 8.00 -0.94 -2.96
CA TYR A 32 7.20 0.19 -2.49
C TYR A 32 6.89 1.10 -3.67
N TRP A 33 5.65 1.56 -3.75
CA TRP A 33 5.34 2.78 -4.48
C TRP A 33 5.77 3.98 -3.64
N LEU A 34 6.25 5.04 -4.31
CA LEU A 34 6.56 6.28 -3.61
C LEU A 34 5.28 6.83 -2.97
N VAL A 35 5.33 7.05 -1.66
CA VAL A 35 4.26 7.72 -0.92
C VAL A 35 4.70 9.17 -0.68
N PRO A 36 3.88 10.17 -1.03
CA PRO A 36 4.22 11.59 -0.86
C PRO A 36 4.11 12.01 0.61
N SER A 37 5.08 11.58 1.43
CA SER A 37 5.13 11.87 2.86
C SER A 37 6.55 12.17 3.30
N GLY A 38 6.70 13.05 4.30
CA GLY A 38 8.00 13.60 4.72
C GLY A 38 8.77 14.18 3.53
N ARG A 39 10.08 13.89 3.47
CA ARG A 39 10.94 14.31 2.34
C ARG A 39 10.53 13.75 0.98
N GLY A 40 9.72 12.68 0.96
CA GLY A 40 9.18 12.11 -0.27
C GLY A 40 8.12 12.99 -0.91
N GLY A 41 7.51 13.92 -0.16
CA GLY A 41 6.53 14.88 -0.68
C GLY A 41 7.14 15.87 -1.68
N ASP A 42 8.30 16.44 -1.36
CA ASP A 42 8.95 17.49 -2.17
C ASP A 42 9.32 17.02 -3.58
N ALA A 43 9.74 15.76 -3.70
CA ALA A 43 10.18 15.17 -4.97
C ALA A 43 9.09 14.30 -5.64
N HIS A 44 7.89 14.22 -5.07
CA HIS A 44 6.88 13.28 -5.53
C HIS A 44 6.46 13.53 -6.98
N ALA A 45 6.22 14.79 -7.37
CA ALA A 45 5.76 15.13 -8.72
C ALA A 45 6.73 14.62 -9.81
N ASP A 46 8.03 14.72 -9.54
CA ASP A 46 9.10 14.33 -10.48
C ASP A 46 9.38 12.83 -10.49
N LEU A 47 9.18 12.16 -9.36
CA LEU A 47 9.57 10.75 -9.16
C LEU A 47 8.41 9.78 -9.30
N GLN A 48 7.17 10.23 -9.18
CA GLN A 48 5.99 9.38 -9.20
C GLN A 48 5.80 8.70 -10.55
N VAL A 49 5.70 7.37 -10.52
CA VAL A 49 5.38 6.53 -11.69
C VAL A 49 3.94 6.73 -12.17
N GLY A 50 3.74 6.55 -13.47
CA GLY A 50 2.42 6.51 -14.11
C GLY A 50 1.91 5.09 -14.35
N PRO A 51 0.70 4.95 -14.92
CA PRO A 51 0.03 3.65 -15.08
C PRO A 51 0.83 2.61 -15.88
N GLY A 52 1.54 3.04 -16.94
CA GLY A 52 2.35 2.12 -17.75
C GLY A 52 3.55 1.55 -16.98
N GLU A 53 4.21 2.37 -16.17
CA GLU A 53 5.32 1.92 -15.32
C GLU A 53 4.84 1.04 -14.17
N VAL A 54 3.68 1.38 -13.56
CA VAL A 54 3.03 0.54 -12.56
C VAL A 54 2.71 -0.85 -13.13
N GLN A 55 2.06 -0.91 -14.30
CA GLN A 55 1.75 -2.17 -14.98
C GLN A 55 3.03 -2.98 -15.23
N GLY A 56 4.07 -2.38 -15.81
CA GLY A 56 5.31 -3.08 -16.12
C GLY A 56 6.02 -3.65 -14.88
N VAL A 57 5.95 -2.94 -13.75
CA VAL A 57 6.50 -3.41 -12.46
C VAL A 57 5.66 -4.54 -11.89
N ILE A 58 4.33 -4.44 -11.90
CA ILE A 58 3.44 -5.52 -11.43
C ILE A 58 3.60 -6.77 -12.29
N ASP A 59 3.68 -6.62 -13.62
CA ASP A 59 3.91 -7.72 -14.56
C ASP A 59 5.22 -8.46 -14.26
N LEU A 60 6.29 -7.70 -13.99
CA LEU A 60 7.57 -8.27 -13.59
C LEU A 60 7.44 -9.01 -12.27
N ILE A 61 6.90 -8.39 -11.22
CA ILE A 61 6.75 -9.01 -9.90
C ILE A 61 5.91 -10.30 -9.97
N TYR A 62 4.80 -10.28 -10.71
CA TYR A 62 3.95 -11.44 -10.91
C TYR A 62 4.71 -12.59 -11.58
N ARG A 63 5.41 -12.30 -12.69
CA ARG A 63 6.24 -13.29 -13.39
C ARG A 63 7.36 -13.84 -12.52
N GLU A 64 8.04 -12.98 -11.76
CA GLU A 64 9.08 -13.37 -10.80
C GLU A 64 8.52 -14.26 -9.69
N THR A 65 7.32 -13.96 -9.21
CA THR A 65 6.66 -14.73 -8.17
C THR A 65 6.33 -16.14 -8.65
N LEU A 66 5.76 -16.28 -9.85
CA LEU A 66 5.40 -17.60 -10.40
C LEU A 66 6.62 -18.51 -10.67
N ARG A 67 7.79 -17.94 -10.95
CA ARG A 67 9.02 -18.70 -11.25
C ARG A 67 9.94 -18.91 -10.05
N THR A 68 9.54 -18.45 -8.86
CA THR A 68 10.38 -18.47 -7.67
C THR A 68 9.71 -19.32 -6.60
N ASP A 69 10.47 -20.29 -6.08
CA ASP A 69 10.05 -21.02 -4.89
C ASP A 69 9.89 -20.01 -3.72
N PRO A 70 8.70 -19.90 -3.10
CA PRO A 70 8.51 -18.99 -1.97
C PRO A 70 9.43 -19.29 -0.78
N ALA A 71 9.96 -20.52 -0.64
CA ALA A 71 10.97 -20.83 0.36
C ALA A 71 12.35 -20.20 0.04
N ALA A 72 12.63 -19.93 -1.23
CA ALA A 72 13.85 -19.26 -1.66
C ALA A 72 13.73 -17.74 -1.51
N MET A 73 12.68 -17.14 -2.06
CA MET A 73 12.42 -15.69 -1.96
C MET A 73 10.95 -15.35 -2.13
N GLU A 74 10.44 -14.49 -1.25
CA GLU A 74 9.10 -13.92 -1.35
C GLU A 74 9.13 -12.49 -1.93
N PHE A 75 8.13 -12.16 -2.74
CA PHE A 75 7.88 -10.79 -3.20
C PHE A 75 6.72 -10.18 -2.43
N LEU A 76 6.87 -8.92 -2.04
CA LEU A 76 5.82 -8.19 -1.32
C LEU A 76 5.70 -6.78 -1.89
N THR A 77 4.54 -6.43 -2.42
CA THR A 77 4.20 -5.02 -2.64
C THR A 77 3.72 -4.42 -1.32
N VAL A 78 4.27 -3.26 -0.94
CA VAL A 78 4.05 -2.68 0.39
C VAL A 78 3.29 -1.37 0.30
N ASP A 79 2.37 -1.18 1.25
CA ASP A 79 1.46 -0.04 1.30
C ASP A 79 0.70 0.14 -0.02
N ALA A 80 0.32 -0.99 -0.63
CA ALA A 80 -0.29 -1.04 -1.95
C ALA A 80 -1.44 -2.07 -2.04
N PRO A 81 -2.52 -1.95 -1.24
CA PRO A 81 -3.61 -2.93 -1.29
C PRO A 81 -4.24 -3.08 -2.68
N GLN A 82 -4.22 -2.02 -3.50
CA GLN A 82 -4.73 -2.03 -4.87
C GLN A 82 -3.94 -2.96 -5.81
N ASP A 83 -2.68 -3.28 -5.49
CA ASP A 83 -1.90 -4.24 -6.27
C ASP A 83 -2.50 -5.64 -6.18
N GLY A 84 -3.11 -5.99 -5.04
CA GLY A 84 -3.84 -7.25 -4.88
C GLY A 84 -4.97 -7.42 -5.88
N VAL A 85 -5.65 -6.33 -6.25
CA VAL A 85 -6.68 -6.35 -7.31
C VAL A 85 -6.03 -6.65 -8.66
N CYS A 86 -4.89 -6.01 -8.97
CA CYS A 86 -4.17 -6.25 -10.22
C CYS A 86 -3.73 -7.72 -10.33
N LEU A 87 -3.16 -8.28 -9.26
CA LEU A 87 -2.75 -9.68 -9.20
C LEU A 87 -3.93 -10.65 -9.38
N LEU A 88 -5.11 -10.34 -8.83
CA LEU A 88 -6.31 -11.15 -9.04
C LEU A 88 -6.77 -11.15 -10.50
N GLU A 89 -6.76 -9.99 -11.15
CA GLU A 89 -7.13 -9.91 -12.58
C GLU A 89 -6.13 -10.69 -13.45
N MET A 90 -4.84 -10.67 -13.12
CA MET A 90 -3.82 -11.48 -13.81
C MET A 90 -4.02 -12.98 -13.59
N LEU A 91 -4.20 -13.41 -12.34
CA LEU A 91 -4.49 -14.83 -12.02
C LEU A 91 -5.76 -15.32 -12.73
N LYS A 92 -6.79 -14.46 -12.83
CA LYS A 92 -8.03 -14.77 -13.54
C LYS A 92 -7.80 -14.91 -15.05
N ALA A 93 -7.04 -14.00 -15.64
CA ALA A 93 -6.68 -14.04 -17.07
C ALA A 93 -5.88 -15.30 -17.43
N ASP A 94 -4.99 -15.74 -16.53
CA ASP A 94 -4.19 -16.95 -16.70
C ASP A 94 -4.93 -18.24 -16.37
N ALA A 95 -6.20 -18.16 -15.93
CA ALA A 95 -6.94 -19.29 -15.35
C ALA A 95 -6.14 -20.03 -14.26
N HIS A 96 -5.37 -19.28 -13.46
CA HIS A 96 -4.42 -19.85 -12.52
C HIS A 96 -5.15 -20.42 -11.29
N PRO A 97 -4.85 -21.67 -10.85
CA PRO A 97 -5.58 -22.35 -9.77
C PRO A 97 -5.48 -21.66 -8.40
N ALA A 98 -4.53 -20.73 -8.24
CA ALA A 98 -4.38 -19.94 -7.02
C ALA A 98 -5.40 -18.79 -6.89
N TYR A 99 -6.23 -18.50 -7.89
CA TYR A 99 -7.14 -17.36 -7.88
C TYR A 99 -8.04 -17.34 -6.64
N ASP A 100 -8.80 -18.41 -6.38
CA ASP A 100 -9.78 -18.44 -5.27
C ASP A 100 -9.10 -18.28 -3.91
N ARG A 101 -8.00 -19.02 -3.70
CA ARG A 101 -7.20 -18.90 -2.47
C ARG A 101 -6.67 -17.47 -2.28
N THR A 102 -6.15 -16.87 -3.34
CA THR A 102 -5.60 -15.51 -3.29
C THR A 102 -6.70 -14.49 -3.01
N TYR A 103 -7.85 -14.63 -3.64
CA TYR A 103 -9.01 -13.78 -3.40
C TYR A 103 -9.45 -13.83 -1.94
N HIS A 104 -9.63 -15.03 -1.37
CA HIS A 104 -10.03 -15.17 0.02
C HIS A 104 -8.99 -14.63 1.01
N LEU A 105 -7.70 -14.81 0.73
CA LEU A 105 -6.63 -14.22 1.56
C LEU A 105 -6.66 -12.70 1.51
N LEU A 106 -6.79 -12.11 0.32
CA LEU A 106 -6.84 -10.66 0.16
C LEU A 106 -8.12 -10.06 0.76
N ALA A 107 -9.28 -10.67 0.57
CA ALA A 107 -10.54 -10.21 1.17
C ALA A 107 -10.49 -10.29 2.71
N ARG A 108 -9.88 -11.35 3.27
CA ARG A 108 -9.69 -11.48 4.73
C ARG A 108 -8.71 -10.44 5.27
N MET A 109 -7.62 -10.17 4.54
CA MET A 109 -6.70 -9.08 4.88
C MET A 109 -7.40 -7.72 4.75
N GLY A 110 -8.25 -7.55 3.74
CA GLY A 110 -8.89 -6.28 3.42
C GLY A 110 -7.90 -5.19 3.03
N GLY A 111 -8.37 -3.95 3.01
CA GLY A 111 -7.61 -2.78 2.56
C GLY A 111 -6.57 -2.24 3.55
N CYS A 112 -6.37 -0.93 3.48
CA CYS A 112 -5.38 -0.21 4.28
C CYS A 112 -5.48 -0.53 5.77
N SER A 113 -4.34 -0.90 6.37
CA SER A 113 -4.23 -1.28 7.79
C SER A 113 -4.01 -0.10 8.74
N ALA A 114 -3.87 1.12 8.21
CA ALA A 114 -3.64 2.33 8.99
C ALA A 114 -4.77 2.57 10.00
N GLY A 115 -4.41 2.84 11.25
CA GLY A 115 -5.39 3.03 12.32
C GLY A 115 -6.06 1.75 12.83
N ARG A 116 -5.93 0.61 12.11
CA ARG A 116 -6.57 -0.68 12.47
C ARG A 116 -5.57 -1.70 13.00
N ARG A 117 -4.59 -2.08 12.17
CA ARG A 117 -3.58 -3.11 12.47
C ARG A 117 -2.16 -2.56 12.51
N VAL A 118 -1.97 -1.34 12.01
CA VAL A 118 -0.69 -0.63 12.01
C VAL A 118 -0.90 0.70 12.72
N ALA A 119 0.06 1.06 13.55
CA ALA A 119 0.23 2.38 14.14
C ALA A 119 1.67 2.84 13.88
N ASN A 120 1.92 4.14 13.96
CA ASN A 120 3.27 4.70 14.01
C ASN A 120 3.42 5.56 15.25
N ILE A 121 4.50 5.37 16.00
CA ILE A 121 4.90 6.24 17.09
C ILE A 121 6.24 6.86 16.69
N ASP A 122 6.27 8.18 16.52
CA ASP A 122 7.51 8.87 16.15
C ASP A 122 8.46 8.99 17.36
N PRO A 123 9.72 9.46 17.18
CA PRO A 123 10.67 9.66 18.29
C PRO A 123 10.19 10.64 19.37
N SER A 124 9.31 11.57 19.01
CA SER A 124 8.67 12.55 19.90
C SER A 124 7.43 11.97 20.60
N GLY A 125 7.12 10.68 20.40
CA GLY A 125 6.02 9.96 21.04
C GLY A 125 4.66 10.22 20.40
N ASN A 126 4.61 10.94 19.29
CA ASN A 126 3.37 11.22 18.59
C ASN A 126 2.86 9.95 17.91
N VAL A 127 1.58 9.67 18.10
CA VAL A 127 0.88 8.52 17.54
C VAL A 127 0.18 8.93 16.25
N TYR A 128 0.44 8.19 15.18
CA TYR A 128 -0.16 8.36 13.86
C TYR A 128 -0.78 7.04 13.37
N PRO A 129 -1.79 7.08 12.47
CA PRO A 129 -2.41 5.88 11.92
C PRO A 129 -1.46 4.97 11.14
N CYS A 130 -0.43 5.51 10.49
CA CYS A 130 0.64 4.72 9.86
C CYS A 130 1.90 5.58 9.67
N GLN A 131 3.00 4.94 9.27
CA GLN A 131 4.30 5.60 9.08
C GLN A 131 4.29 6.71 8.01
N PHE A 132 3.34 6.68 7.07
CA PHE A 132 3.20 7.69 6.02
C PHE A 132 2.16 8.77 6.34
N ALA A 133 1.36 8.57 7.39
CA ALA A 133 0.31 9.51 7.81
C ALA A 133 0.81 10.54 8.84
N GLN A 134 2.08 10.94 8.76
CA GLN A 134 2.70 11.88 9.70
C GLN A 134 2.40 13.35 9.35
N PHE A 135 1.13 13.65 9.09
CA PHE A 135 0.62 15.00 8.89
C PHE A 135 0.06 15.54 10.20
N ARG A 136 0.10 16.85 10.42
CA ARG A 136 -0.33 17.46 11.71
C ARG A 136 -1.79 17.14 12.04
N GLU A 137 -2.65 17.15 11.03
CA GLU A 137 -4.08 16.81 11.09
C GLU A 137 -4.35 15.32 11.36
N PHE A 138 -3.35 14.45 11.24
CA PHE A 138 -3.47 13.01 11.54
C PHE A 138 -2.76 12.63 12.84
N LEU A 139 -2.43 13.59 13.71
CA LEU A 139 -1.93 13.32 15.05
C LEU A 139 -3.07 12.74 15.90
N ALA A 140 -2.95 11.48 16.29
CA ALA A 140 -3.93 10.80 17.15
C ALA A 140 -3.70 11.09 18.64
N GLY A 141 -2.49 11.50 19.04
CA GLY A 141 -2.14 11.81 20.43
C GLY A 141 -0.64 11.64 20.68
N ASN A 142 -0.20 11.75 21.94
CA ASN A 142 1.20 11.51 22.32
C ASN A 142 1.28 10.59 23.54
N ILE A 143 2.16 9.58 23.48
CA ILE A 143 2.33 8.59 24.55
C ILE A 143 2.95 9.16 25.83
N ARG A 144 3.51 10.37 25.77
CA ARG A 144 4.02 11.08 26.95
C ARG A 144 2.90 11.72 27.77
N ASP A 145 1.74 11.96 27.15
CA ASP A 145 0.59 12.59 27.80
C ASP A 145 -0.41 11.57 28.34
N ARG A 146 -0.61 10.46 27.62
CA ARG A 146 -1.53 9.37 28.00
C ARG A 146 -1.07 8.01 27.42
N PRO A 147 -1.41 6.87 28.04
CA PRO A 147 -1.03 5.54 27.55
C PRO A 147 -1.46 5.29 26.09
N PHE A 148 -0.63 4.55 25.33
CA PHE A 148 -0.95 4.17 23.95
C PHE A 148 -2.28 3.42 23.84
N SER A 149 -2.58 2.51 24.78
CA SER A 149 -3.84 1.77 24.83
C SER A 149 -5.05 2.69 24.82
N ASP A 150 -4.94 3.79 25.56
CA ASP A 150 -6.01 4.75 25.72
C ASP A 150 -6.13 5.60 24.46
N ILE A 151 -5.02 6.04 23.85
CA ILE A 151 -5.01 6.70 22.52
C ILE A 151 -5.69 5.82 21.48
N TRP A 152 -5.25 4.57 21.41
CA TRP A 152 -5.61 3.64 20.37
C TRP A 152 -7.06 3.18 20.47
N SER A 153 -7.60 3.03 21.68
CA SER A 153 -8.94 2.49 21.90
C SER A 153 -10.00 3.56 22.13
N ASP A 154 -9.62 4.84 22.11
CA ASP A 154 -10.53 5.97 22.35
C ASP A 154 -11.53 6.13 21.21
N PRO A 155 -12.84 5.94 21.45
CA PRO A 155 -13.87 6.10 20.44
C PRO A 155 -14.08 7.56 20.03
N GLY A 156 -13.62 8.52 20.84
CA GLY A 156 -13.63 9.95 20.53
C GLY A 156 -12.47 10.41 19.65
N ASN A 157 -11.52 9.53 19.31
CA ASN A 157 -10.37 9.87 18.49
C ASN A 157 -10.76 9.96 17.00
N GLN A 158 -11.16 11.16 16.56
CA GLN A 158 -11.64 11.40 15.19
C GLN A 158 -10.64 10.96 14.10
N VAL A 159 -9.34 11.11 14.34
CA VAL A 159 -8.30 10.67 13.39
C VAL A 159 -8.40 9.15 13.21
N LEU A 160 -8.38 8.39 14.30
CA LEU A 160 -8.47 6.93 14.24
C LEU A 160 -9.81 6.48 13.65
N THR A 161 -10.92 7.12 14.03
CA THR A 161 -12.25 6.85 13.48
C THR A 161 -12.26 6.98 11.96
N VAL A 162 -11.79 8.11 11.43
CA VAL A 162 -11.73 8.32 9.97
C VAL A 162 -10.87 7.26 9.29
N PHE A 163 -9.74 6.87 9.86
CA PHE A 163 -8.88 5.81 9.32
C PHE A 163 -9.49 4.40 9.42
N ARG A 164 -10.36 4.16 10.40
CA ARG A 164 -11.03 2.87 10.70
C ARG A 164 -12.37 2.66 10.02
N GLU A 165 -13.03 3.71 9.56
CA GLU A 165 -14.42 3.63 9.04
C GLU A 165 -14.53 4.04 7.57
N GLY A 166 -13.42 4.39 6.92
CA GLY A 166 -13.46 4.93 5.55
C GLY A 166 -14.04 3.97 4.52
N GLU A 167 -15.28 4.23 4.10
CA GLU A 167 -15.89 3.72 2.88
C GLU A 167 -15.44 4.54 1.66
N ALA A 168 -15.62 4.00 0.46
CA ALA A 168 -15.34 4.74 -0.77
C ALA A 168 -16.19 6.02 -0.85
N ARG A 169 -15.56 7.15 -1.17
CA ARG A 169 -16.27 8.43 -1.30
C ARG A 169 -17.32 8.32 -2.42
N PRO A 170 -18.58 8.76 -2.22
CA PRO A 170 -19.58 8.80 -3.28
C PRO A 170 -19.08 9.54 -4.53
N GLY A 171 -19.28 8.92 -5.70
CA GLY A 171 -18.81 9.46 -6.99
C GLY A 171 -17.32 9.25 -7.28
N SER A 172 -16.54 8.65 -6.36
CA SER A 172 -15.19 8.17 -6.68
C SER A 172 -15.23 6.92 -7.57
N PRO A 173 -14.14 6.60 -8.30
CA PRO A 173 -14.05 5.35 -9.05
C PRO A 173 -14.23 4.09 -8.18
N CYS A 174 -13.87 4.19 -6.90
CA CYS A 174 -14.03 3.08 -5.96
C CYS A 174 -15.50 2.87 -5.58
N SER A 175 -16.36 3.90 -5.59
CA SER A 175 -17.73 3.82 -5.07
C SER A 175 -18.61 2.75 -5.75
N THR A 176 -18.32 2.38 -6.99
CA THR A 176 -19.02 1.31 -7.74
C THR A 176 -18.13 0.10 -8.03
N CYS A 177 -16.93 0.04 -7.44
CA CYS A 177 -15.95 -1.01 -7.68
C CYS A 177 -16.33 -2.31 -6.96
N ASP A 178 -16.33 -3.41 -7.70
CA ASP A 178 -16.59 -4.79 -7.23
C ASP A 178 -15.44 -5.41 -6.42
N ARG A 179 -14.36 -4.67 -6.14
CA ARG A 179 -13.18 -5.15 -5.41
C ARG A 179 -12.87 -4.38 -4.13
N GLN A 180 -13.82 -3.59 -3.63
CA GLN A 180 -13.65 -2.84 -2.39
C GLN A 180 -13.32 -3.75 -1.19
N GLU A 181 -13.87 -4.95 -1.09
CA GLU A 181 -13.53 -5.87 0.00
C GLU A 181 -12.06 -6.32 -0.02
N VAL A 182 -11.41 -6.31 -1.20
CA VAL A 182 -10.03 -6.76 -1.40
C VAL A 182 -9.05 -5.67 -0.99
N CYS A 183 -9.25 -4.43 -1.45
CA CYS A 183 -8.28 -3.35 -1.25
C CYS A 183 -8.82 -2.15 -0.46
N GLY A 184 -10.10 -2.12 -0.13
CA GLY A 184 -10.84 -0.96 0.36
C GLY A 184 -10.92 0.10 -0.72
N THR A 185 -9.93 0.98 -0.71
CA THR A 185 -9.70 2.05 -1.69
C THR A 185 -8.22 2.22 -2.01
N GLY A 186 -7.38 1.25 -1.64
CA GLY A 186 -5.91 1.31 -1.76
C GLY A 186 -5.25 2.13 -0.65
N CYS A 187 -4.14 2.83 -0.94
CA CYS A 187 -3.47 3.67 0.06
C CYS A 187 -4.21 4.99 0.27
N ARG A 188 -4.69 5.16 1.50
CA ARG A 188 -5.43 6.36 1.92
C ARG A 188 -4.55 7.61 1.95
N VAL A 189 -3.27 7.48 2.28
CA VAL A 189 -2.33 8.62 2.28
C VAL A 189 -2.10 9.15 0.87
N ARG A 190 -1.91 8.27 -0.12
CA ARG A 190 -1.79 8.69 -1.53
C ARG A 190 -3.08 9.37 -2.02
N ALA A 191 -4.24 8.82 -1.67
CA ALA A 191 -5.53 9.44 -1.98
C ALA A 191 -5.66 10.84 -1.36
N TYR A 192 -5.31 10.98 -0.08
CA TYR A 192 -5.35 12.27 0.63
C TYR A 192 -4.47 13.32 -0.04
N VAL A 193 -3.20 13.01 -0.32
CA VAL A 193 -2.29 13.99 -0.93
C VAL A 193 -2.73 14.36 -2.35
N ARG A 194 -3.31 13.42 -3.10
CA ARG A 194 -3.74 13.69 -4.47
C ARG A 194 -5.07 14.45 -4.55
N TYR A 195 -6.03 14.12 -3.69
CA TYR A 195 -7.43 14.55 -3.82
C TYR A 195 -7.94 15.38 -2.64
N GLY A 196 -7.15 15.54 -1.57
CA GLY A 196 -7.58 16.13 -0.31
C GLY A 196 -8.53 15.24 0.51
N ASP A 197 -8.71 13.98 0.10
CA ASP A 197 -9.70 13.07 0.68
C ASP A 197 -9.16 11.63 0.74
N LEU A 198 -9.24 11.03 1.93
CA LEU A 198 -8.69 9.70 2.24
C LEU A 198 -9.43 8.54 1.56
N ASN A 199 -10.60 8.80 0.96
CA ASN A 199 -11.57 7.82 0.49
C ASN A 199 -11.80 7.90 -1.03
N SER A 200 -11.07 8.77 -1.72
CA SER A 200 -11.23 9.01 -3.16
C SER A 200 -10.56 7.96 -4.04
N GLY A 201 -9.92 6.96 -3.44
CA GLY A 201 -9.22 5.88 -4.14
C GLY A 201 -7.75 6.21 -4.39
N ASP A 202 -6.94 5.17 -4.44
CA ASP A 202 -5.50 5.30 -4.70
C ASP A 202 -5.23 5.73 -6.15
N PRO A 203 -4.47 6.82 -6.38
CA PRO A 203 -4.16 7.29 -7.73
C PRO A 203 -3.34 6.31 -8.57
N LEU A 204 -2.71 5.29 -7.96
CA LEU A 204 -1.99 4.24 -8.69
C LEU A 204 -2.84 3.01 -9.05
N CYS A 205 -4.12 3.00 -8.70
CA CYS A 205 -5.00 1.91 -9.08
C CYS A 205 -5.18 1.86 -10.60
N LEU A 206 -4.76 0.77 -11.25
CA LEU A 206 -4.85 0.58 -12.70
C LEU A 206 -6.28 0.45 -13.24
N ARG A 207 -7.28 0.39 -12.35
CA ARG A 207 -8.71 0.43 -12.70
C ARG A 207 -9.27 1.84 -12.79
N HIS A 208 -8.56 2.85 -12.28
CA HIS A 208 -8.95 4.25 -12.48
C HIS A 208 -8.56 4.63 -13.92
N ARG A 209 -9.51 4.49 -14.85
CA ARG A 209 -9.37 4.90 -16.25
C ARG A 209 -10.17 6.17 -16.49
#